data_AF-A0A9W3SUF8-F1
#
_entry.id   AF-A0A9W3SUF8-F1
#
_cell.length_a   1.000
_cell.length_b   1.000
_cell.length_c   1.000
_cell.angle_alpha   90.00
_cell.angle_beta   90.00
_cell.angle_gamma   90.00
#
_symmetry.space_group_name_H-M   'P 1'
#
loop_
_entity.id
_entity.type
_entity.pdbx_description
1 polymer ?
#
loop_
_entity_poly.entity_id
_entity_poly.type
_entity_poly.pdbx_seq_one_letter_code
_entity_poly.pdbx_strand_id
1 'polypeptide(L)'
;MGKWMLIGAMSCLFLTACSTQVDNNTEVHQLKVENDKLQKEVAQLQQEPNKIQAATNDTKQTQDFKNEVTSIVEKANKTKPVGAKEENLNTYLAAKKEIDQLDDKIDLSDNQLEADYHAGTITVEQYQTQEKEHDILEDQLEQAENALEARFGIDD
;
A
#
# COMPACT_ATOMS: atom_id res chain seq x y z
N MET A 1 -21.85 19.11 34.62
CA MET A 1 -21.84 18.94 36.09
C MET A 1 -20.38 18.80 36.50
N GLY A 2 -19.76 19.55 37.40
CA GLY A 2 -20.27 20.54 38.35
C GLY A 2 -19.41 21.81 38.41
N LYS A 3 -19.98 22.80 39.11
CA LYS A 3 -19.45 24.13 39.48
C LYS A 3 -18.15 23.94 40.34
N TRP A 4 -17.31 24.94 40.64
CA TRP A 4 -17.54 26.09 41.51
C TRP A 4 -16.43 27.15 41.34
N MET A 5 -16.83 28.42 41.41
CA MET A 5 -15.99 29.60 41.64
C MET A 5 -15.38 29.58 43.05
N LEU A 6 -14.31 30.36 43.27
CA LEU A 6 -14.07 31.32 44.38
C LEU A 6 -12.65 31.92 44.23
N ILE A 7 -12.54 33.18 43.80
CA ILE A 7 -12.16 34.37 44.59
C ILE A 7 -10.83 34.23 45.35
N GLY A 8 -9.85 35.01 44.90
CA GLY A 8 -8.63 35.34 45.62
C GLY A 8 -8.00 36.59 45.01
N ALA A 9 -8.60 37.75 45.25
CA ALA A 9 -7.92 39.02 45.03
C ALA A 9 -6.87 39.19 46.14
N MET A 10 -5.59 39.10 45.78
CA MET A 10 -4.53 39.69 46.59
C MET A 10 -3.71 40.64 45.71
N SER A 11 -4.13 41.90 45.75
CA SER A 11 -3.30 43.02 45.37
C SER A 11 -2.15 43.13 46.37
N CYS A 12 -0.96 42.69 45.97
CA CYS A 12 0.28 43.30 46.43
C CYS A 12 0.97 43.94 45.23
N LEU A 13 0.81 45.26 45.17
CA LEU A 13 1.75 46.15 44.50
C LEU A 13 3.16 45.86 45.02
N PHE A 14 3.99 45.25 44.18
CA PHE A 14 5.42 45.58 44.14
C PHE A 14 5.76 45.91 42.69
N LEU A 15 5.74 47.21 42.40
CA LEU A 15 6.51 47.76 41.30
C LEU A 15 7.98 47.53 41.62
N THR A 16 8.58 46.53 40.99
CA THR A 16 10.02 46.54 40.73
C THR A 16 10.18 46.52 39.22
N ALA A 17 10.36 47.71 38.66
CA ALA A 17 10.83 47.87 37.30
C ALA A 17 12.28 47.34 37.19
N CYS A 18 12.55 46.69 36.07
CA CYS A 18 13.86 46.41 35.48
C CYS A 18 14.83 45.53 36.28
N SER A 19 14.94 44.28 35.87
CA SER A 19 16.13 43.91 35.11
C SER A 19 15.79 42.73 34.20
N THR A 20 15.78 42.98 32.89
CA THR A 20 15.94 41.92 31.90
C THR A 20 17.33 41.32 32.11
N GLN A 21 17.39 40.23 32.85
CA GLN A 21 18.44 39.26 32.65
C GLN A 21 17.73 38.03 32.13
N VAL A 22 17.56 38.02 30.81
CA VAL A 22 17.37 36.79 30.06
C VAL A 22 18.50 35.88 30.50
N ASP A 23 18.18 34.86 31.30
CA ASP A 23 19.14 33.83 31.63
C ASP A 23 19.42 33.08 30.33
N ASN A 24 20.59 33.34 29.75
CA ASN A 24 21.06 32.72 28.50
C ASN A 24 20.90 31.19 28.54
N ASN A 25 20.91 30.59 29.73
CA ASN A 25 20.76 29.15 29.94
C ASN A 25 19.35 28.63 29.61
N THR A 26 18.30 29.44 29.81
CA THR A 26 16.91 29.05 29.56
C THR A 26 16.59 29.10 28.07
N GLU A 27 17.05 30.14 27.35
CA GLU A 27 16.92 30.24 25.90
C GLU A 27 17.71 29.13 25.19
N VAL A 28 18.92 28.81 25.66
CA VAL A 28 19.73 27.70 25.12
C VAL A 28 19.03 26.36 25.28
N HIS A 29 18.38 26.11 26.42
CA HIS A 29 17.60 24.89 26.65
C HIS A 29 16.37 24.81 25.73
N GLN A 30 15.68 25.92 25.52
CA GLN A 30 14.49 25.98 24.67
C GLN A 30 14.84 25.76 23.19
N LEU A 31 15.91 26.40 22.73
CA LEU A 31 16.47 26.21 21.39
C LEU A 31 16.96 24.78 21.16
N LYS A 32 17.52 24.11 22.19
CA LYS A 32 17.91 22.70 22.11
C LYS A 32 16.69 21.80 21.85
N VAL A 33 15.61 22.02 22.61
CA VAL A 33 14.36 21.25 22.46
C VAL A 33 13.72 21.49 21.10
N GLU A 34 13.71 22.73 20.62
CA GLU A 34 13.19 23.06 19.28
C GLU A 34 14.03 22.45 18.16
N ASN A 35 15.37 22.47 18.29
CA ASN A 35 16.27 21.85 17.33
C ASN A 35 16.12 20.31 17.32
N ASP A 36 15.97 19.68 18.48
CA ASP A 36 15.71 18.23 18.59
C ASP A 36 14.34 17.87 17.98
N LYS A 37 13.34 18.75 18.12
CA LYS A 37 12.02 18.59 17.49
C LYS A 37 12.12 18.73 15.97
N LEU A 38 12.79 19.76 15.48
CA LEU A 38 13.01 20.00 14.05
C LEU A 38 13.84 18.87 13.43
N GLN A 39 14.84 18.32 14.13
CA GLN A 39 15.59 17.16 13.66
C GLN A 39 14.73 15.91 13.54
N LYS A 40 13.79 15.69 14.48
CA LYS A 40 12.79 14.61 14.35
C LYS A 40 11.83 14.85 13.19
N GLU A 41 11.39 16.08 12.98
CA GLU A 41 10.48 16.45 11.88
C GLU A 41 11.18 16.31 10.52
N VAL A 42 12.45 16.72 10.40
CA VAL A 42 13.30 16.50 9.22
C VAL A 42 13.55 15.01 8.98
N ALA A 43 13.78 14.21 10.02
CA ALA A 43 13.92 12.75 9.89
C ALA A 43 12.63 12.06 9.42
N GLN A 44 11.45 12.57 9.82
CA GLN A 44 10.16 12.10 9.30
C GLN A 44 9.93 12.53 7.85
N LEU A 45 10.33 13.75 7.47
CA LEU A 45 10.24 14.23 6.08
C LEU A 45 11.23 13.51 5.15
N GLN A 46 12.36 13.04 5.67
CA GLN A 46 13.33 12.20 4.93
C GLN A 46 12.85 10.77 4.65
N GLN A 47 11.62 10.39 5.04
CA GLN A 47 10.98 9.15 4.60
C GLN A 47 10.38 9.24 3.17
N GLU A 48 10.32 10.43 2.57
CA GLU A 48 9.91 10.65 1.16
C GLU A 48 10.63 9.77 0.11
N PRO A 49 11.96 9.57 0.12
CA PRO A 49 12.64 8.75 -0.88
C PRO A 49 12.16 7.29 -0.87
N ASN A 50 11.77 6.75 0.28
CA ASN A 50 11.26 5.38 0.38
C ASN A 50 9.84 5.26 -0.23
N LYS A 51 9.00 6.29 -0.03
CA LYS A 51 7.67 6.43 -0.64
C LYS A 51 7.71 6.48 -2.16
N ILE A 52 8.67 7.20 -2.72
CA ILE A 52 8.80 7.37 -4.18
C ILE A 52 9.33 6.08 -4.83
N GLN A 53 10.24 5.36 -4.16
CA GLN A 53 10.75 4.08 -4.66
C GLN A 53 9.70 2.97 -4.62
N ALA A 54 8.93 2.86 -3.55
CA ALA A 54 7.80 1.92 -3.46
C ALA A 54 6.81 2.16 -4.61
N ALA A 55 6.29 3.38 -4.73
CA ALA A 55 5.33 3.74 -5.78
C ALA A 55 5.82 3.49 -7.22
N THR A 56 7.12 3.67 -7.48
CA THR A 56 7.72 3.42 -8.80
C THR A 56 7.85 1.91 -9.09
N ASN A 57 8.25 1.12 -8.09
CA ASN A 57 8.36 -0.33 -8.22
C ASN A 57 6.98 -0.96 -8.46
N ASP A 58 5.98 -0.51 -7.71
CA ASP A 58 4.61 -1.01 -7.85
C ASP A 58 4.06 -0.74 -9.26
N THR A 59 4.26 0.46 -9.78
CA THR A 59 3.80 0.83 -11.13
C THR A 59 4.41 -0.10 -12.19
N LYS A 60 5.68 -0.47 -12.04
CA LYS A 60 6.33 -1.42 -12.96
C LYS A 60 5.74 -2.82 -12.79
N GLN A 61 5.57 -3.29 -11.56
CA GLN A 61 5.02 -4.61 -11.26
C GLN A 61 3.61 -4.78 -11.82
N THR A 62 2.72 -3.80 -11.61
CA THR A 62 1.36 -3.83 -12.18
C THR A 62 1.38 -3.88 -13.72
N GLN A 63 2.32 -3.20 -14.37
CA GLN A 63 2.46 -3.29 -15.83
C GLN A 63 2.97 -4.65 -16.29
N ASP A 64 3.91 -5.25 -15.55
CA ASP A 64 4.38 -6.61 -15.81
C ASP A 64 3.22 -7.61 -15.69
N PHE A 65 2.38 -7.51 -14.64
CA PHE A 65 1.16 -8.32 -14.51
C PHE A 65 0.17 -8.09 -15.65
N LYS A 66 -0.11 -6.85 -16.05
CA LYS A 66 -0.97 -6.55 -17.22
C LYS A 66 -0.51 -7.28 -18.49
N ASN A 67 0.79 -7.32 -18.72
CA ASN A 67 1.37 -8.01 -19.87
C ASN A 67 1.26 -9.53 -19.73
N GLU A 68 1.54 -10.08 -18.54
CA GLU A 68 1.41 -11.51 -18.26
C GLU A 68 -0.05 -11.97 -18.40
N VAL A 69 -1.02 -11.26 -17.81
CA VAL A 69 -2.46 -11.54 -17.92
C VAL A 69 -2.88 -11.52 -19.39
N THR A 70 -2.52 -10.47 -20.14
CA THR A 70 -2.84 -10.40 -21.57
C THR A 70 -2.31 -11.63 -22.32
N SER A 71 -1.07 -12.04 -22.05
CA SER A 71 -0.46 -13.20 -22.69
C SER A 71 -1.15 -14.52 -22.34
N ILE A 72 -1.44 -14.74 -21.06
CA ILE A 72 -2.11 -15.95 -20.57
C ILE A 72 -3.54 -16.02 -21.06
N VAL A 73 -4.31 -14.93 -20.99
CA VAL A 73 -5.68 -14.85 -21.51
C VAL A 73 -5.71 -15.15 -23.01
N GLU A 74 -4.80 -14.56 -23.79
CA GLU A 74 -4.69 -14.86 -25.21
C GLU A 74 -4.36 -16.34 -25.48
N LYS A 75 -3.45 -16.91 -24.70
CA LYS A 75 -3.06 -18.31 -24.82
C LYS A 75 -4.23 -19.22 -24.45
N ALA A 76 -4.85 -19.01 -23.30
CA ALA A 76 -6.03 -19.72 -22.83
C ALA A 76 -7.14 -19.68 -23.88
N ASN A 77 -7.42 -18.53 -24.50
CA ASN A 77 -8.40 -18.38 -25.58
C ASN A 77 -8.06 -19.17 -26.86
N LYS A 78 -6.78 -19.33 -27.17
CA LYS A 78 -6.31 -20.10 -28.35
C LYS A 78 -6.23 -21.60 -28.07
N THR A 79 -6.14 -22.02 -26.80
CA THR A 79 -6.08 -23.42 -26.38
C THR A 79 -7.40 -24.12 -26.69
N LYS A 80 -7.31 -25.25 -27.40
CA LYS A 80 -8.46 -26.06 -27.84
C LYS A 80 -8.28 -27.51 -27.44
N PRO A 81 -9.36 -28.28 -27.26
CA PRO A 81 -9.29 -29.73 -27.14
C PRO A 81 -8.55 -30.34 -28.35
N VAL A 82 -7.59 -31.22 -28.09
CA VAL A 82 -6.84 -32.01 -29.05
C VAL A 82 -6.91 -33.49 -28.71
N GLY A 83 -7.38 -34.29 -29.67
CA GLY A 83 -7.25 -35.75 -29.60
C GLY A 83 -8.14 -36.43 -28.55
N ALA A 84 -7.56 -37.38 -27.83
CA ALA A 84 -8.28 -38.24 -26.88
C ALA A 84 -8.62 -37.51 -25.57
N LYS A 85 -9.53 -38.08 -24.77
CA LYS A 85 -9.99 -37.47 -23.50
C LYS A 85 -8.84 -37.12 -22.54
N GLU A 86 -7.85 -38.01 -22.42
CA GLU A 86 -6.69 -37.78 -21.54
C GLU A 86 -5.78 -36.66 -22.05
N GLU A 87 -5.56 -36.58 -23.37
CA GLU A 87 -4.78 -35.50 -24.00
C GLU A 87 -5.49 -34.15 -23.84
N ASN A 88 -6.82 -34.12 -23.94
CA ASN A 88 -7.63 -32.95 -23.66
C ASN A 88 -7.48 -32.49 -22.21
N LEU A 89 -7.62 -33.41 -21.25
CA LEU A 89 -7.50 -33.09 -19.82
C LEU A 89 -6.11 -32.54 -19.49
N ASN A 90 -5.05 -33.17 -20.01
CA ASN A 90 -3.69 -32.69 -19.80
C ASN A 90 -3.45 -31.31 -20.41
N THR A 91 -4.05 -31.04 -21.58
CA THR A 91 -3.98 -29.73 -22.24
C THR A 91 -4.70 -28.65 -21.42
N TYR A 92 -5.88 -28.97 -20.89
CA TYR A 92 -6.61 -28.09 -19.97
C TYR A 92 -5.79 -27.79 -18.71
N LEU A 93 -5.36 -28.83 -17.99
CA LEU A 93 -4.64 -28.68 -16.72
C LEU A 93 -3.34 -27.87 -16.88
N ALA A 94 -2.65 -28.00 -18.01
CA ALA A 94 -1.47 -27.20 -18.30
C ALA A 94 -1.81 -25.70 -18.46
N ALA A 95 -2.91 -25.37 -19.14
CA ALA A 95 -3.35 -23.99 -19.30
C ALA A 95 -3.93 -23.41 -18.00
N LYS A 96 -4.75 -24.16 -17.27
CA LYS A 96 -5.29 -23.78 -15.95
C LYS A 96 -4.16 -23.46 -14.97
N LYS A 97 -3.14 -24.33 -14.90
CA LYS A 97 -1.99 -24.13 -14.03
C LYS A 97 -1.25 -22.81 -14.31
N GLU A 98 -1.18 -22.35 -15.55
CA GLU A 98 -0.54 -21.05 -15.84
C GLU A 98 -1.38 -19.89 -15.34
N ILE A 99 -2.72 -19.99 -15.42
CA ILE A 99 -3.66 -19.01 -14.85
C ILE A 99 -3.48 -18.96 -13.32
N ASP A 100 -3.62 -20.11 -12.65
CA ASP A 100 -3.46 -20.25 -11.19
C ASP A 100 -2.11 -19.68 -10.72
N GLN A 101 -1.03 -19.93 -11.46
CA GLN A 101 0.30 -19.44 -11.11
C GLN A 101 0.47 -17.93 -11.23
N LEU A 102 -0.31 -17.26 -12.08
CA LEU A 102 -0.29 -15.81 -12.16
C LEU A 102 -1.20 -15.20 -11.10
N ASP A 103 -2.37 -15.80 -10.88
CA ASP A 103 -3.31 -15.45 -9.81
C ASP A 103 -2.61 -15.47 -8.44
N ASP A 104 -1.95 -16.59 -8.09
CA ASP A 104 -1.14 -16.73 -6.87
C ASP A 104 -0.07 -15.61 -6.71
N LYS A 105 0.49 -15.10 -7.82
CA LYS A 105 1.49 -14.02 -7.76
C LYS A 105 0.84 -12.65 -7.49
N ILE A 106 -0.35 -12.42 -8.02
CA ILE A 106 -1.10 -11.18 -7.79
C ILE A 106 -1.55 -11.15 -6.33
N ASP A 107 -2.10 -12.25 -5.83
CA ASP A 107 -2.42 -12.48 -4.41
C ASP A 107 -1.25 -12.15 -3.48
N LEU A 108 -0.05 -12.68 -3.79
CA LEU A 108 1.15 -12.39 -3.01
C LEU A 108 1.55 -10.91 -3.09
N SER A 109 1.29 -10.25 -4.22
CA SER A 109 1.51 -8.82 -4.39
C SER A 109 0.52 -7.99 -3.56
N ASP A 110 -0.74 -8.41 -3.44
CA ASP A 110 -1.73 -7.73 -2.60
C ASP A 110 -1.40 -7.85 -1.11
N ASN A 111 -0.93 -9.01 -0.68
CA ASN A 111 -0.41 -9.19 0.68
C ASN A 111 0.75 -8.22 0.97
N GLN A 112 1.65 -8.01 0.00
CA GLN A 112 2.75 -7.05 0.13
C GLN A 112 2.24 -5.60 0.11
N LEU A 113 1.27 -5.29 -0.73
CA LEU A 113 0.62 -3.99 -0.83
C LEU A 113 -0.06 -3.57 0.48
N GLU A 114 -0.77 -4.50 1.12
CA GLU A 114 -1.38 -4.30 2.44
C GLU A 114 -0.30 -4.05 3.52
N ALA A 115 0.78 -4.83 3.49
CA ALA A 115 1.91 -4.65 4.41
C ALA A 115 2.58 -3.28 4.25
N ASP A 116 2.78 -2.81 3.03
CA ASP A 116 3.34 -1.50 2.72
C ASP A 116 2.42 -0.36 3.17
N TYR A 117 1.12 -0.50 2.95
CA TYR A 117 0.13 0.44 3.49
C TYR A 117 0.19 0.53 5.02
N HIS A 118 0.23 -0.62 5.71
CA HIS A 118 0.35 -0.66 7.17
C HIS A 118 1.69 -0.14 7.70
N ALA A 119 2.77 -0.29 6.94
CA ALA A 119 4.06 0.29 7.26
C ALA A 119 4.12 1.82 6.99
N GLY A 120 3.11 2.37 6.31
CA GLY A 120 3.07 3.78 5.91
C GLY A 120 4.05 4.12 4.79
N THR A 121 4.58 3.12 4.08
CA THR A 121 5.49 3.28 2.94
C THR A 121 4.75 3.74 1.68
N ILE A 122 3.42 3.58 1.63
CA ILE A 122 2.54 4.12 0.60
C ILE A 122 1.36 4.90 1.22
N THR A 123 0.67 5.69 0.40
CA THR A 123 -0.58 6.37 0.81
C THR A 123 -1.79 5.47 0.61
N VAL A 124 -2.91 5.81 1.26
CA VAL A 124 -4.20 5.12 1.02
C VAL A 124 -4.65 5.22 -0.44
N GLU A 125 -4.37 6.32 -1.13
CA GLU A 125 -4.71 6.50 -2.54
C GLU A 125 -3.87 5.58 -3.44
N GLN A 126 -2.59 5.41 -3.14
CA GLN A 126 -1.72 4.48 -3.85
C GLN A 126 -2.16 3.03 -3.64
N TYR A 127 -2.45 2.65 -2.39
CA TYR A 127 -3.01 1.35 -2.03
C TYR A 127 -4.29 1.05 -2.83
N GLN A 128 -5.30 1.91 -2.73
CA GLN A 128 -6.60 1.71 -3.40
C GLN A 128 -6.50 1.68 -4.93
N THR A 129 -5.56 2.43 -5.50
CA THR A 129 -5.34 2.43 -6.95
C THR A 129 -4.75 1.10 -7.41
N GLN A 130 -3.82 0.53 -6.65
CA GLN A 130 -3.16 -0.72 -7.01
C GLN A 130 -4.04 -1.94 -6.73
N GLU A 131 -4.70 -1.99 -5.57
CA GLU A 131 -5.69 -3.02 -5.21
C GLU A 131 -6.72 -3.16 -6.34
N LYS A 132 -7.32 -2.03 -6.76
CA LYS A 132 -8.29 -2.04 -7.85
C LYS A 132 -7.74 -2.56 -9.18
N GLU A 133 -6.46 -2.32 -9.46
CA GLU A 133 -5.82 -2.82 -10.68
C GLU A 133 -5.56 -4.33 -10.58
N HIS A 134 -5.24 -4.85 -9.39
CA HIS A 134 -5.11 -6.29 -9.14
C HIS A 134 -6.47 -7.00 -9.25
N ASP A 135 -7.53 -6.46 -8.62
CA ASP A 135 -8.91 -6.98 -8.75
C ASP A 135 -9.31 -7.16 -10.24
N ILE A 136 -9.03 -6.14 -11.06
CA ILE A 136 -9.35 -6.17 -12.50
C ILE A 136 -8.55 -7.24 -13.25
N LEU A 137 -7.34 -7.55 -12.80
CA LEU A 137 -6.48 -8.56 -13.42
C LEU A 137 -6.91 -9.98 -13.02
N GLU A 138 -7.25 -10.20 -11.75
CA GLU A 138 -7.81 -11.46 -11.25
C GLU A 138 -9.17 -11.75 -11.91
N ASP A 139 -10.06 -10.76 -12.01
CA ASP A 139 -11.33 -10.89 -12.75
C ASP A 139 -11.12 -11.36 -14.20
N GLN A 140 -10.03 -10.92 -14.86
CA GLN A 140 -9.70 -11.35 -16.22
C GLN A 140 -9.17 -12.78 -16.27
N LEU A 141 -8.40 -13.20 -15.27
CA LEU A 141 -7.91 -14.56 -15.12
C LEU A 141 -9.07 -15.53 -14.87
N GLU A 142 -9.97 -15.20 -13.95
CA GLU A 142 -11.18 -15.97 -13.66
C GLU A 142 -12.07 -16.11 -14.91
N GLN A 143 -12.28 -15.02 -15.66
CA GLN A 143 -13.03 -15.07 -16.91
C GLN A 143 -12.36 -15.98 -17.97
N ALA A 144 -11.02 -15.97 -18.04
CA ALA A 144 -10.29 -16.80 -18.98
C ALA A 144 -10.33 -18.29 -18.59
N GLU A 145 -10.27 -18.58 -17.29
CA GLU A 145 -10.43 -19.94 -16.75
C GLU A 145 -11.84 -20.48 -17.03
N ASN A 146 -12.88 -19.74 -16.66
CA ASN A 146 -14.27 -20.09 -16.96
C ASN A 146 -14.50 -20.37 -18.46
N ALA A 147 -13.92 -19.52 -19.33
CA ALA A 147 -14.01 -19.72 -20.78
C ALA A 147 -13.21 -20.93 -21.27
N LEU A 148 -12.10 -21.27 -20.62
CA LEU A 148 -11.30 -22.45 -20.89
C LEU A 148 -12.07 -23.72 -20.49
N GLU A 149 -12.64 -23.75 -19.29
CA GLU A 149 -13.45 -24.86 -18.77
C GLU A 149 -14.65 -25.16 -19.67
N ALA A 150 -15.41 -24.13 -20.01
CA ALA A 150 -16.54 -24.24 -20.93
C ALA A 150 -16.12 -24.83 -22.30
N ARG A 151 -14.93 -24.48 -22.79
CA ARG A 151 -14.41 -24.98 -24.08
C ARG A 151 -13.96 -26.43 -24.00
N PHE A 152 -13.45 -26.87 -22.85
CA PHE A 152 -13.04 -28.25 -22.61
C PHE A 152 -14.18 -29.14 -22.09
N GLY A 153 -15.33 -28.55 -21.75
CA GLY A 153 -16.48 -29.26 -21.20
C GLY A 153 -16.21 -29.80 -19.79
N ILE A 154 -15.45 -29.04 -19.01
CA ILE A 154 -15.12 -29.32 -17.61
C ILE A 154 -16.04 -28.45 -16.75
N ASP A 155 -16.54 -29.05 -15.67
CA ASP A 155 -17.35 -28.40 -14.62
C ASP A 155 -16.52 -28.63 -13.35
N ASP A 156 -15.91 -27.56 -12.82
CA ASP A 156 -15.10 -27.57 -11.59
C ASP A 156 -15.95 -27.11 -10.40
#